data_AF-A0A3Q3WN69-F1
#
_entry.id   AF-A0A3Q3WN69-F1
#
_cell.length_a   1.000
_cell.length_b   1.000
_cell.length_c   1.000
_cell.angle_alpha   90.00
_cell.angle_beta   90.00
_cell.angle_gamma   90.00
#
_symmetry.space_group_name_H-M   'P 1'
#
loop_
_entity.id
_entity.type
_entity.pdbx_description
1 polymer ?
#
loop_
_entity_poly.entity_id
_entity_poly.type
_entity_poly.pdbx_seq_one_letter_code
_entity_poly.pdbx_strand_id
1 'polypeptide(L)'
;MSDMTTGCRGPRFVDKVSLNMINQLLDDILLDGVVNNGERESIIEENGIRSDRARRLIDIVIKKGDRASRKLIASIQSRDPELYSELGLSCGQPAPRAAEPQVEMKWSSSLSLATDSFWLEKQNDREVKSIANRVALLITNIKFTNEKKNRYGAEKDEENMKSLLTNLGYEVVKHTNLTGKAIDEAFIEFSKHPKLTKTDSVVVVIMSHGKLGAVLGVDTQSGTAFDDEFPINNIYKHLGPENCPALLDKPKIIIIQACRGENIDDDGFRRVHKEKDFISLLSSTPDTESYRHKMYGSFLIQYVVEVFNTYAHKDDIEELFRKVMYRFEDIKSIVQMPNKDRCSLTKTFYFYPGLAGI
;
A
#
# COMPACT_ATOMS: atom_id res chain seq x y z
N MET A 1 31.16 6.96 16.64
CA MET A 1 30.44 5.83 17.25
C MET A 1 30.13 6.20 18.69
N SER A 2 28.91 6.65 18.93
CA SER A 2 28.30 6.76 20.26
C SER A 2 27.09 5.84 20.21
N ASP A 3 27.31 4.59 20.58
CA ASP A 3 26.34 3.52 20.40
C ASP A 3 25.90 2.97 21.76
N MET A 4 24.59 2.87 21.94
CA MET A 4 23.95 2.20 23.08
C MET A 4 24.23 0.69 23.07
N THR A 5 24.75 0.13 21.97
CA THR A 5 25.10 -1.30 21.80
C THR A 5 26.31 -1.77 22.60
N THR A 6 27.17 -0.87 23.11
CA THR A 6 28.29 -1.32 23.95
C THR A 6 27.74 -1.83 25.27
N GLY A 7 27.94 -3.13 25.55
CA GLY A 7 27.34 -3.91 26.66
C GLY A 7 27.52 -3.38 28.10
N CYS A 8 28.10 -2.20 28.28
CA CYS A 8 28.25 -1.51 29.56
C CYS A 8 27.27 -0.33 29.78
N ARG A 9 26.51 0.11 28.75
CA ARG A 9 25.71 1.37 28.82
C ARG A 9 24.21 1.15 29.08
N GLY A 10 23.62 0.11 28.49
CA GLY A 10 22.21 -0.26 28.70
C GLY A 10 21.83 -0.46 30.17
N PRO A 11 22.62 -1.21 30.98
CA PRO A 11 22.34 -1.39 32.41
C PRO A 11 22.34 -0.06 33.20
N ARG A 12 23.28 0.85 32.90
CA ARG A 12 23.38 2.15 33.60
C ARG A 12 22.18 3.07 33.31
N PHE A 13 21.66 3.04 32.10
CA PHE A 13 20.43 3.77 31.75
C PHE A 13 19.23 3.22 32.52
N VAL A 14 19.09 1.89 32.56
CA VAL A 14 18.01 1.20 33.29
C VAL A 14 18.03 1.50 34.78
N ASP A 15 19.19 1.73 35.38
CA ASP A 15 19.29 2.03 36.81
C ASP A 15 18.92 3.49 37.14
N LYS A 16 19.25 4.43 36.25
CA LYS A 16 19.17 5.87 36.55
C LYS A 16 17.95 6.60 35.97
N VAL A 17 17.36 6.11 34.88
CA VAL A 17 16.27 6.83 34.20
C VAL A 17 14.99 6.86 35.06
N SER A 18 14.38 8.03 35.25
CA SER A 18 13.12 8.14 35.99
C SER A 18 11.93 7.64 35.15
N LEU A 19 10.83 7.21 35.79
CA LEU A 19 9.63 6.74 35.08
C LEU A 19 9.03 7.85 34.20
N ASN A 20 9.05 9.09 34.68
CA ASN A 20 8.60 10.26 33.92
C ASN A 20 9.47 10.47 32.68
N MET A 21 10.79 10.33 32.82
CA MET A 21 11.73 10.44 31.71
C MET A 21 11.52 9.32 30.68
N ILE A 22 11.22 8.09 31.10
CA ILE A 22 10.88 7.00 30.17
C ILE A 22 9.65 7.38 29.32
N ASN A 23 8.58 7.89 29.94
CA ASN A 23 7.38 8.30 29.21
C ASN A 23 7.66 9.45 28.23
N GLN A 24 8.45 10.43 28.65
CA GLN A 24 8.85 11.55 27.80
C GLN A 24 9.73 11.12 26.63
N LEU A 25 10.67 10.18 26.85
CA LEU A 25 11.47 9.60 25.79
C LEU A 25 10.62 8.78 24.83
N LEU A 26 9.62 8.05 25.32
CA LEU A 26 8.65 7.32 24.50
C LEU A 26 7.84 8.27 23.60
N ASP A 27 7.43 9.42 24.13
CA ASP A 27 6.71 10.43 23.35
C ASP A 27 7.61 11.05 22.27
N ASP A 28 8.86 11.36 22.60
CA ASP A 28 9.82 11.89 21.63
C ASP A 28 10.10 10.90 20.51
N ILE A 29 10.41 9.65 20.84
CA ILE A 29 10.74 8.65 19.83
C ILE A 29 9.49 8.19 19.05
N LEU A 30 8.28 8.37 19.61
CA LEU A 30 7.02 8.22 18.87
C LEU A 30 6.85 9.35 17.85
N LEU A 31 7.06 10.61 18.26
CA LEU A 31 7.03 11.76 17.35
C LEU A 31 8.06 11.63 16.22
N ASP A 32 9.22 11.08 16.56
CA ASP A 32 10.30 10.81 15.64
C ASP A 32 10.08 9.60 14.72
N GLY A 33 8.97 8.87 14.89
CA GLY A 33 8.61 7.69 14.11
C GLY A 33 9.48 6.46 14.37
N VAL A 34 10.20 6.42 15.50
CA VAL A 34 11.00 5.27 15.91
C VAL A 34 10.12 4.18 16.48
N VAL A 35 9.13 4.51 17.29
CA VAL A 35 8.12 3.56 17.82
C VAL A 35 6.73 3.92 17.31
N ASN A 36 5.84 2.93 17.17
CA ASN A 36 4.42 3.18 16.87
C ASN A 36 3.57 3.19 18.15
N ASN A 37 2.29 3.60 18.06
CA ASN A 37 1.40 3.69 19.21
C ASN A 37 1.20 2.34 19.92
N GLY A 38 1.14 1.23 19.18
CA GLY A 38 1.00 -0.11 19.77
C GLY A 38 2.27 -0.56 20.50
N GLU A 39 3.46 -0.28 19.96
CA GLU A 39 4.73 -0.52 20.65
C GLU A 39 4.84 0.34 21.92
N ARG A 40 4.40 1.60 21.88
CA ARG A 40 4.37 2.48 23.05
C ARG A 40 3.42 1.95 24.12
N GLU A 41 2.22 1.54 23.73
CA GLU A 41 1.22 0.97 24.64
C GLU A 41 1.70 -0.36 25.25
N SER A 42 2.29 -1.27 24.46
CA SER A 42 2.90 -2.51 24.96
C SER A 42 4.02 -2.25 25.99
N ILE A 43 4.87 -1.23 25.77
CA ILE A 43 5.89 -0.85 26.76
C ILE A 43 5.25 -0.35 28.06
N ILE A 44 4.15 0.41 27.99
CA ILE A 44 3.47 1.00 29.14
C ILE A 44 2.61 -0.03 29.90
N GLU A 45 1.87 -0.86 29.19
CA GLU A 45 0.86 -1.78 29.74
C GLU A 45 1.46 -3.08 30.26
N GLU A 46 2.44 -3.67 29.56
CA GLU A 46 2.97 -4.99 29.93
C GLU A 46 4.02 -4.96 31.05
N ASN A 47 4.56 -3.78 31.40
CA ASN A 47 5.70 -3.67 32.31
C ASN A 47 5.40 -2.73 33.48
N GLY A 48 4.98 -3.30 34.62
CA GLY A 48 4.66 -2.54 35.83
C GLY A 48 5.87 -1.94 36.57
N ILE A 49 7.09 -2.37 36.25
CA ILE A 49 8.32 -1.95 36.92
C ILE A 49 9.14 -1.03 36.01
N ARG A 50 9.58 0.13 36.54
CA ARG A 50 10.40 1.15 35.84
C ARG A 50 11.57 0.56 35.06
N SER A 51 12.30 -0.38 35.66
CA SER A 51 13.46 -1.02 35.04
C SER A 51 13.08 -1.88 33.82
N ASP A 52 11.91 -2.51 33.84
CA ASP A 52 11.44 -3.37 32.75
C ASP A 52 11.01 -2.50 31.56
N ARG A 53 10.35 -1.37 31.81
CA ARG A 53 10.06 -0.36 30.78
C ARG A 53 11.33 0.19 30.14
N ALA A 54 12.33 0.53 30.95
CA ALA A 54 13.61 1.03 30.45
C ALA A 54 14.35 -0.02 29.59
N ARG A 55 14.34 -1.30 30.01
CA ARG A 55 14.92 -2.41 29.23
C ARG A 55 14.20 -2.61 27.90
N ARG A 56 12.86 -2.66 27.92
CA ARG A 56 12.05 -2.82 26.70
C ARG A 56 12.21 -1.66 25.73
N LEU A 57 12.26 -0.43 26.23
CA LEU A 57 12.55 0.76 25.44
C LEU A 57 13.90 0.61 24.72
N ILE A 58 14.96 0.23 25.44
CA ILE A 58 16.28 0.00 24.85
C ILE A 58 16.23 -1.13 23.82
N ASP A 59 15.61 -2.26 24.15
CA ASP A 59 15.55 -3.43 23.25
C ASP A 59 14.87 -3.12 21.92
N ILE A 60 13.78 -2.35 21.95
CA ILE A 60 13.07 -1.92 20.73
C ILE A 60 13.95 -0.98 19.92
N VAL A 61 14.61 -0.04 20.57
CA VAL A 61 15.52 0.91 19.90
C VAL A 61 16.74 0.20 19.30
N ILE A 62 17.29 -0.81 19.97
CA ILE A 62 18.38 -1.66 19.45
C ILE A 62 17.91 -2.47 18.24
N LYS A 63 16.74 -3.13 18.33
CA LYS A 63 16.17 -3.90 17.21
C LYS A 63 15.93 -3.07 15.96
N LYS A 64 15.65 -1.77 16.11
CA LYS A 64 15.46 -0.82 15.00
C LYS A 64 16.76 -0.20 14.46
N GLY A 65 17.90 -0.50 15.09
CA GLY A 65 19.24 -0.18 14.59
C GLY A 65 19.73 1.24 14.90
N ASP A 66 20.89 1.59 14.34
CA ASP A 66 21.69 2.76 14.73
C ASP A 66 20.95 4.10 14.61
N ARG A 67 20.03 4.21 13.65
CA ARG A 67 19.25 5.45 13.45
C ARG A 67 18.31 5.69 14.63
N ALA A 68 17.63 4.64 15.11
CA ALA A 68 16.78 4.71 16.28
C ALA A 68 17.61 5.02 17.53
N SER A 69 18.77 4.37 17.67
CA SER A 69 19.69 4.60 18.79
C SER A 69 20.19 6.05 18.83
N ARG A 70 20.53 6.65 17.69
CA ARG A 70 20.92 8.07 17.62
C ARG A 70 19.79 9.01 18.03
N LYS A 71 18.56 8.73 17.63
CA LYS A 71 17.39 9.55 17.99
C LYS A 71 17.11 9.48 19.49
N LEU A 72 17.12 8.27 20.08
CA LEU A 72 16.99 8.12 21.52
C LEU A 72 18.10 8.86 22.29
N ILE A 73 19.35 8.76 21.84
CA ILE A 73 20.49 9.48 22.44
C ILE A 73 20.31 11.00 22.33
N ALA A 74 19.80 11.51 21.21
CA ALA A 74 19.51 12.93 21.03
C ALA A 74 18.36 13.41 21.94
N SER A 75 17.30 12.61 22.11
CA SER A 75 16.22 12.89 23.05
C SER A 75 16.71 12.91 24.50
N ILE A 76 17.60 11.97 24.88
CA ILE A 76 18.24 11.96 26.20
C ILE A 76 19.08 13.23 26.40
N GLN A 77 19.89 13.62 25.41
CA GLN A 77 20.71 14.83 25.48
C GLN A 77 19.88 16.11 25.62
N SER A 78 18.74 16.19 24.93
CA SER A 78 17.87 17.38 24.96
C SER A 78 17.09 17.51 26.25
N ARG A 79 16.69 16.39 26.87
CA ARG A 79 15.81 16.38 28.03
C ARG A 79 16.55 16.27 29.36
N ASP A 80 17.67 15.54 29.38
CA ASP A 80 18.46 15.33 30.58
C ASP A 80 19.98 15.31 30.24
N PRO A 81 20.59 16.49 30.15
CA PRO A 81 22.02 16.63 29.88
C PRO A 81 22.92 16.01 30.98
N GLU A 82 22.43 15.93 32.23
CA GLU A 82 23.16 15.30 33.34
C GLU A 82 23.21 13.79 33.14
N LEU A 83 22.06 13.15 32.89
CA LEU A 83 21.99 11.72 32.55
C LEU A 83 22.79 11.39 31.27
N TYR A 84 22.75 12.26 30.26
CA TYR A 84 23.55 12.10 29.04
C TYR A 84 25.06 12.09 29.31
N SER A 85 25.51 13.01 30.17
CA SER A 85 26.92 13.12 30.58
C SER A 85 27.35 11.92 31.42
N GLU A 86 26.52 11.48 32.36
CA GLU A 86 26.78 10.32 33.21
C GLU A 86 26.83 8.98 32.44
N LEU A 87 26.07 8.87 31.34
CA LEU A 87 26.10 7.70 30.45
C LEU A 87 27.31 7.70 29.52
N GLY A 88 28.16 8.74 29.55
CA GLY A 88 29.38 8.84 28.74
C GLY A 88 29.08 8.87 27.24
N LEU A 89 27.98 9.49 26.84
CA LEU A 89 27.51 9.53 25.44
C LEU A 89 28.19 10.62 24.59
N SER A 90 29.11 11.40 25.16
CA SER A 90 29.83 12.47 24.47
C SER A 90 30.97 11.93 23.59
N CYS A 91 30.83 12.01 22.26
CA CYS A 91 31.97 12.27 21.37
C CYS A 91 31.53 12.72 19.96
N GLY A 92 32.01 13.91 19.57
CA GLY A 92 32.23 14.35 18.18
C GLY A 92 30.99 14.54 17.31
N GLN A 93 30.52 15.79 17.17
CA GLN A 93 29.73 16.15 16.00
C GLN A 93 30.54 15.78 14.75
N PRO A 94 30.02 14.93 13.84
CA PRO A 94 30.52 14.94 12.48
C PRO A 94 30.30 16.36 11.96
N ALA A 95 31.32 16.93 11.31
CA ALA A 95 31.20 18.18 10.56
C ALA A 95 29.87 18.19 9.77
N PRO A 96 29.19 19.35 9.65
CA PRO A 96 27.90 19.41 8.97
C PRO A 96 28.06 18.73 7.61
N ARG A 97 27.45 17.54 7.48
CA ARG A 97 27.38 16.87 6.19
C ARG A 97 26.61 17.85 5.32
N ALA A 98 27.22 18.20 4.18
CA ALA A 98 26.54 18.82 3.07
C ALA A 98 25.15 18.17 2.96
N ALA A 99 24.10 19.00 2.90
CA ALA A 99 22.72 18.58 2.89
C ALA A 99 22.60 17.25 2.17
N GLU A 100 22.23 16.19 2.91
CA GLU A 100 21.85 14.93 2.27
C GLU A 100 20.82 15.31 1.21
N PRO A 101 20.98 14.85 -0.05
CA PRO A 101 20.02 15.21 -1.08
C PRO A 101 18.65 14.80 -0.54
N GLN A 102 17.81 15.80 -0.26
CA GLN A 102 16.39 15.55 -0.17
C GLN A 102 16.08 14.96 -1.53
N VAL A 103 15.84 13.65 -1.58
CA VAL A 103 15.29 13.04 -2.77
C VAL A 103 13.91 13.69 -2.88
N GLU A 104 13.82 14.79 -3.61
CA GLU A 104 12.58 15.14 -4.29
C GLU A 104 12.23 13.90 -5.11
N MET A 105 11.38 13.04 -4.56
CA MET A 105 10.76 11.97 -5.31
C MET A 105 9.87 12.65 -6.34
N LYS A 106 10.49 12.98 -7.48
CA LYS A 106 9.82 13.56 -8.63
C LYS A 106 9.14 12.42 -9.35
N TRP A 107 7.94 12.07 -8.88
CA TRP A 107 7.11 11.03 -9.48
C TRP A 107 6.80 11.41 -10.93
N SER A 108 7.01 10.47 -11.86
CA SER A 108 6.65 10.67 -13.26
C SER A 108 5.13 10.78 -13.37
N SER A 109 4.64 11.98 -13.68
CA SER A 109 3.22 12.28 -13.84
C SER A 109 2.75 12.27 -15.30
N SER A 110 3.69 12.23 -16.26
CA SER A 110 3.40 12.23 -17.68
C SER A 110 3.46 10.83 -18.27
N LEU A 111 2.37 10.40 -18.89
CA LEU A 111 2.30 9.12 -19.58
C LEU A 111 3.13 9.14 -20.86
N SER A 112 4.07 8.20 -20.97
CA SER A 112 4.78 7.92 -22.21
C SER A 112 3.84 7.24 -23.21
N LEU A 113 3.85 7.68 -24.45
CA LEU A 113 2.96 7.18 -25.50
C LEU A 113 3.60 6.02 -26.25
N ALA A 114 2.77 5.08 -26.71
CA ALA A 114 3.20 4.02 -27.61
C ALA A 114 3.42 4.59 -29.02
N THR A 115 4.40 4.02 -29.72
CA THR A 115 4.68 4.34 -31.13
C THR A 115 3.90 3.41 -32.05
N ASP A 116 3.48 3.89 -33.22
CA ASP A 116 2.81 3.06 -34.25
C ASP A 116 3.62 1.81 -34.63
N SER A 117 4.96 1.93 -34.70
CA SER A 117 5.86 0.83 -35.02
C SER A 117 5.79 -0.31 -33.99
N PHE A 118 5.79 0.03 -32.69
CA PHE A 118 5.62 -0.94 -31.60
C PHE A 118 4.26 -1.64 -31.69
N TRP A 119 3.20 -0.89 -31.99
CA TRP A 119 1.87 -1.47 -32.15
C TRP A 119 1.78 -2.41 -33.36
N LEU A 120 2.34 -2.02 -34.52
CA LEU A 120 2.42 -2.83 -35.72
C LEU A 120 3.24 -4.12 -35.52
N GLU A 121 4.35 -4.04 -34.77
CA GLU A 121 5.14 -5.20 -34.39
C GLU A 121 4.27 -6.23 -33.62
N LYS A 122 3.51 -5.76 -32.62
CA LYS A 122 2.68 -6.61 -31.77
C LYS A 122 1.35 -7.04 -32.38
N GLN A 123 0.82 -6.33 -33.39
CA GLN A 123 -0.37 -6.77 -34.12
C GLN A 123 -0.15 -8.05 -34.93
N ASN A 124 1.08 -8.26 -35.43
CA ASN A 124 1.41 -9.45 -36.20
C ASN A 124 1.33 -10.75 -35.38
N ASP A 125 1.29 -10.65 -34.04
CA ASP A 125 1.07 -11.77 -33.11
C ASP A 125 -0.41 -12.21 -32.98
N ARG A 126 -1.34 -11.64 -33.78
CA ARG A 126 -2.77 -12.03 -33.86
C ARG A 126 -3.61 -11.86 -32.56
N GLU A 127 -3.10 -11.20 -31.52
CA GLU A 127 -3.78 -11.11 -30.21
C GLU A 127 -4.37 -9.75 -29.85
N VAL A 128 -4.18 -8.70 -30.66
CA VAL A 128 -4.61 -7.33 -30.31
C VAL A 128 -5.96 -6.99 -30.95
N LYS A 129 -7.02 -6.91 -30.13
CA LYS A 129 -8.33 -6.36 -30.54
C LYS A 129 -8.29 -4.83 -30.59
N SER A 130 -9.27 -4.23 -31.28
CA SER A 130 -9.49 -2.78 -31.34
C SER A 130 -9.44 -2.16 -29.94
N ILE A 131 -8.61 -1.10 -29.80
CA ILE A 131 -8.40 -0.35 -28.55
C ILE A 131 -9.47 0.73 -28.48
N ALA A 132 -10.69 0.34 -28.09
CA ALA A 132 -11.81 1.27 -28.00
C ALA A 132 -12.75 0.89 -26.85
N ASN A 133 -13.41 1.90 -26.30
CA ASN A 133 -14.48 1.72 -25.30
C ASN A 133 -14.02 1.06 -23.99
N ARG A 134 -12.73 1.22 -23.64
CA ARG A 134 -12.18 0.79 -22.35
C ARG A 134 -12.92 1.46 -21.20
N VAL A 135 -13.25 0.68 -20.18
CA VAL A 135 -13.95 1.16 -18.97
C VAL A 135 -13.23 0.63 -17.74
N ALA A 136 -13.06 1.49 -16.74
CA ALA A 136 -12.47 1.15 -15.46
C ALA A 136 -13.44 1.47 -14.32
N LEU A 137 -13.38 0.68 -13.25
CA LEU A 137 -14.11 0.92 -12.00
C LEU A 137 -13.12 1.40 -10.94
N LEU A 138 -13.36 2.57 -10.37
CA LEU A 138 -12.53 3.16 -9.31
C LEU A 138 -13.38 3.40 -8.06
N ILE A 139 -13.12 2.64 -7.00
CA ILE A 139 -13.83 2.75 -5.72
C ILE A 139 -12.84 3.19 -4.64
N THR A 140 -13.11 4.33 -4.01
CA THR A 140 -12.26 4.86 -2.92
C THR A 140 -13.09 5.16 -1.68
N ASN A 141 -12.81 4.48 -0.57
CA ASN A 141 -13.35 4.87 0.73
C ASN A 141 -12.32 5.73 1.46
N ILE A 142 -12.71 6.97 1.76
CA ILE A 142 -11.85 8.01 2.33
C ILE A 142 -12.38 8.42 3.70
N LYS A 143 -13.66 8.78 3.75
CA LYS A 143 -14.36 9.18 4.96
C LYS A 143 -15.21 8.02 5.45
N PHE A 144 -15.03 7.66 6.72
CA PHE A 144 -15.74 6.58 7.38
C PHE A 144 -16.65 7.18 8.45
N THR A 145 -17.74 6.49 8.76
CA THR A 145 -18.67 6.88 9.82
C THR A 145 -17.95 7.00 11.17
N ASN A 146 -16.94 6.17 11.41
CA ASN A 146 -15.94 6.41 12.45
C ASN A 146 -14.81 7.30 11.91
N GLU A 147 -14.81 8.58 12.27
CA GLU A 147 -13.83 9.56 11.79
C GLU A 147 -12.36 9.18 12.09
N LYS A 148 -12.10 8.39 13.15
CA LYS A 148 -10.75 7.90 13.46
C LYS A 148 -10.19 6.98 12.37
N LYS A 149 -11.06 6.40 11.54
CA LYS A 149 -10.70 5.57 10.39
C LYS A 149 -10.56 6.37 9.10
N ASN A 150 -10.69 7.70 9.09
CA ASN A 150 -10.53 8.49 7.87
C ASN A 150 -9.13 8.30 7.25
N ARG A 151 -9.09 8.07 5.94
CA ARG A 151 -7.87 7.74 5.19
C ARG A 151 -7.27 8.99 4.53
N TYR A 152 -6.73 9.90 5.35
CA TYR A 152 -6.13 11.14 4.87
C TYR A 152 -5.05 10.91 3.81
N GLY A 153 -5.20 11.57 2.65
CA GLY A 153 -4.32 11.41 1.49
C GLY A 153 -4.83 10.38 0.48
N ALA A 154 -5.96 9.71 0.73
CA ALA A 154 -6.63 8.84 -0.25
C ALA A 154 -7.28 9.63 -1.39
N GLU A 155 -7.58 10.91 -1.16
CA GLU A 155 -7.96 11.85 -2.21
C GLU A 155 -6.88 11.93 -3.30
N LYS A 156 -5.61 11.95 -2.88
CA LYS A 156 -4.48 12.03 -3.81
C LYS A 156 -4.32 10.75 -4.63
N ASP A 157 -4.53 9.60 -4.01
CA ASP A 157 -4.56 8.32 -4.73
C ASP A 157 -5.71 8.26 -5.75
N GLU A 158 -6.90 8.72 -5.37
CA GLU A 158 -8.07 8.76 -6.25
C GLU A 158 -7.82 9.64 -7.48
N GLU A 159 -7.26 10.84 -7.27
CA GLU A 159 -6.89 11.76 -8.36
C GLU A 159 -5.84 11.15 -9.29
N ASN A 160 -4.76 10.61 -8.71
CA ASN A 160 -3.66 10.05 -9.49
C ASN A 160 -4.11 8.83 -10.31
N MET A 161 -4.89 7.92 -9.72
CA MET A 161 -5.44 6.76 -10.43
C MET A 161 -6.46 7.16 -11.50
N LYS A 162 -7.35 8.11 -11.21
CA LYS A 162 -8.29 8.61 -12.21
C LYS A 162 -7.55 9.19 -13.42
N SER A 163 -6.53 10.02 -13.18
CA SER A 163 -5.71 10.61 -14.23
C SER A 163 -4.98 9.54 -15.04
N LEU A 164 -4.34 8.58 -14.36
CA LEU A 164 -3.62 7.49 -15.02
C LEU A 164 -4.55 6.69 -15.94
N LEU A 165 -5.68 6.21 -15.41
CA LEU A 165 -6.63 5.39 -16.16
C LEU A 165 -7.21 6.14 -17.36
N THR A 166 -7.52 7.43 -17.18
CA THR A 166 -7.98 8.29 -18.28
C THR A 166 -6.92 8.41 -19.37
N ASN A 167 -5.66 8.63 -18.99
CA ASN A 167 -4.54 8.73 -19.94
C ASN A 167 -4.26 7.40 -20.65
N LEU A 168 -4.54 6.26 -20.00
CA LEU A 168 -4.49 4.92 -20.61
C LEU A 168 -5.72 4.59 -21.49
N GLY A 169 -6.65 5.54 -21.68
CA GLY A 169 -7.79 5.43 -22.56
C GLY A 169 -9.05 4.81 -21.94
N TYR A 170 -9.11 4.68 -20.61
CA TYR A 170 -10.30 4.17 -19.92
C TYR A 170 -11.28 5.29 -19.58
N GLU A 171 -12.56 5.04 -19.83
CA GLU A 171 -13.64 5.75 -19.13
C GLU A 171 -13.69 5.29 -17.67
N VAL A 172 -13.56 6.21 -16.72
CA VAL A 172 -13.49 5.88 -15.29
C VAL A 172 -14.86 6.06 -14.62
N VAL A 173 -15.50 4.94 -14.27
CA VAL A 173 -16.67 4.89 -13.39
C VAL A 173 -16.18 5.01 -11.95
N LYS A 174 -16.40 6.17 -11.33
CA LYS A 174 -15.85 6.50 -10.02
C LYS A 174 -16.92 6.49 -8.93
N HIS A 175 -16.63 5.81 -7.82
CA HIS A 175 -17.41 5.88 -6.58
C HIS A 175 -16.52 6.21 -5.39
N THR A 176 -17.07 6.97 -4.44
CA THR A 176 -16.35 7.41 -3.24
C THR A 176 -17.22 7.17 -2.01
N ASN A 177 -16.64 6.62 -0.94
CA ASN A 177 -17.29 6.39 0.36
C ASN A 177 -18.53 5.48 0.30
N LEU A 178 -18.34 4.24 -0.16
CA LEU A 178 -19.38 3.22 -0.25
C LEU A 178 -19.39 2.28 0.96
N THR A 179 -20.58 1.84 1.37
CA THR A 179 -20.74 0.66 2.23
C THR A 179 -20.34 -0.61 1.49
N GLY A 180 -20.04 -1.70 2.18
CA GLY A 180 -19.73 -2.99 1.59
C GLY A 180 -20.83 -3.49 0.67
N LYS A 181 -22.09 -3.30 1.06
CA LYS A 181 -23.25 -3.57 0.20
C LYS A 181 -23.25 -2.69 -1.06
N ALA A 182 -22.99 -1.40 -0.93
CA ALA A 182 -22.95 -0.49 -2.07
C ALA A 182 -21.76 -0.77 -3.01
N ILE A 183 -20.64 -1.29 -2.49
CA ILE A 183 -19.54 -1.80 -3.32
C ILE A 183 -20.03 -2.98 -4.17
N ASP A 184 -20.74 -3.94 -3.58
CA ASP A 184 -21.32 -5.07 -4.30
C ASP A 184 -22.32 -4.62 -5.39
N GLU A 185 -23.21 -3.67 -5.05
CA GLU A 185 -24.15 -3.06 -6.00
C GLU A 185 -23.43 -2.34 -7.15
N ALA A 186 -22.32 -1.65 -6.88
CA ALA A 186 -21.50 -1.00 -7.90
C ALA A 186 -20.86 -2.03 -8.87
N PHE A 187 -20.43 -3.20 -8.39
CA PHE A 187 -19.97 -4.28 -9.26
C PHE A 187 -21.10 -4.85 -10.13
N ILE A 188 -22.28 -5.04 -9.56
CA ILE A 188 -23.46 -5.50 -10.30
C ILE A 188 -23.83 -4.50 -11.40
N GLU A 189 -23.80 -3.19 -11.12
CA GLU A 189 -24.03 -2.16 -12.13
C GLU A 189 -22.92 -2.14 -13.19
N PHE A 190 -21.66 -2.16 -12.76
CA PHE A 190 -20.50 -2.15 -13.66
C PHE A 190 -20.51 -3.34 -14.63
N SER A 191 -20.84 -4.55 -14.17
CA SER A 191 -20.95 -5.75 -15.01
C SER A 191 -21.97 -5.65 -16.14
N LYS A 192 -22.89 -4.67 -16.08
CA LYS A 192 -23.93 -4.39 -17.08
C LYS A 192 -23.57 -3.20 -17.98
N HIS A 193 -22.39 -2.58 -17.79
CA HIS A 193 -22.04 -1.37 -18.51
C HIS A 193 -22.00 -1.61 -20.03
N PRO A 194 -22.68 -0.77 -20.85
CA PRO A 194 -22.93 -1.07 -22.26
C PRO A 194 -21.66 -1.21 -23.11
N LYS A 195 -20.58 -0.51 -22.72
CA LYS A 195 -19.28 -0.58 -23.39
C LYS A 195 -18.52 -1.89 -23.16
N LEU A 196 -18.87 -2.71 -22.16
CA LEU A 196 -18.14 -3.96 -21.89
C LEU A 196 -18.21 -4.95 -23.06
N THR A 197 -19.25 -4.90 -23.89
CA THR A 197 -19.33 -5.74 -25.09
C THR A 197 -18.26 -5.38 -26.13
N LYS A 198 -17.85 -4.11 -26.18
CA LYS A 198 -16.92 -3.55 -27.16
C LYS A 198 -15.52 -3.26 -26.61
N THR A 199 -15.33 -3.32 -25.30
CA THR A 199 -14.01 -3.16 -24.69
C THR A 199 -13.08 -4.34 -25.02
N ASP A 200 -11.78 -4.11 -24.96
CA ASP A 200 -10.74 -5.13 -25.01
C ASP A 200 -10.32 -5.61 -23.60
N SER A 201 -10.52 -4.79 -22.57
CA SER A 201 -10.05 -5.00 -21.20
C SER A 201 -10.83 -4.15 -20.20
N VAL A 202 -10.71 -4.48 -18.91
CA VAL A 202 -11.17 -3.63 -17.80
C VAL A 202 -10.11 -3.52 -16.73
N VAL A 203 -10.10 -2.38 -16.04
CA VAL A 203 -9.30 -2.18 -14.83
C VAL A 203 -10.24 -1.89 -13.66
N VAL A 204 -10.02 -2.53 -12.52
CA VAL A 204 -10.75 -2.32 -11.28
C VAL A 204 -9.77 -1.90 -10.22
N VAL A 205 -10.05 -0.80 -9.54
CA VAL A 205 -9.22 -0.28 -8.45
C VAL A 205 -10.09 -0.09 -7.23
N ILE A 206 -9.76 -0.75 -6.13
CA ILE A 206 -10.45 -0.59 -4.84
C ILE A 206 -9.45 -0.11 -3.79
N MET A 207 -9.78 0.99 -3.11
CA MET A 207 -8.91 1.60 -2.11
C MET A 207 -9.71 1.89 -0.84
N SER A 208 -9.52 1.08 0.21
CA SER A 208 -10.20 1.24 1.50
C SER A 208 -9.31 0.73 2.65
N HIS A 209 -9.89 0.59 3.84
CA HIS A 209 -9.40 -0.37 4.82
C HIS A 209 -9.75 -1.79 4.38
N GLY A 210 -9.03 -2.77 4.91
CA GLY A 210 -9.25 -4.16 4.61
C GLY A 210 -9.02 -5.04 5.82
N LYS A 211 -9.52 -6.25 5.72
CA LYS A 211 -9.17 -7.38 6.59
C LYS A 211 -8.97 -8.60 5.72
N LEU A 212 -8.70 -9.74 6.32
CA LEU A 212 -8.54 -10.98 5.56
C LEU A 212 -9.77 -11.22 4.67
N GLY A 213 -9.53 -11.42 3.37
CA GLY A 213 -10.55 -11.80 2.39
C GLY A 213 -11.59 -10.71 2.05
N ALA A 214 -11.54 -9.53 2.67
CA ALA A 214 -12.57 -8.51 2.50
C ALA A 214 -12.05 -7.07 2.54
N VAL A 215 -12.72 -6.20 1.80
CA VAL A 215 -12.56 -4.74 1.84
C VAL A 215 -13.64 -4.17 2.76
N LEU A 216 -13.29 -3.24 3.64
CA LEU A 216 -14.26 -2.63 4.55
C LEU A 216 -15.00 -1.47 3.88
N GLY A 217 -16.31 -1.40 4.08
CA GLY A 217 -17.17 -0.29 3.73
C GLY A 217 -17.07 0.86 4.74
N VAL A 218 -17.72 1.99 4.44
CA VAL A 218 -17.63 3.21 5.27
C VAL A 218 -18.29 3.11 6.64
N ASP A 219 -19.23 2.18 6.81
CA ASP A 219 -19.97 1.98 8.06
C ASP A 219 -19.30 0.96 9.00
N THR A 220 -18.09 0.48 8.69
CA THR A 220 -17.38 -0.50 9.51
C THR A 220 -17.17 -0.02 10.95
N GLN A 221 -17.68 -0.80 11.90
CA GLN A 221 -17.50 -0.57 13.33
C GLN A 221 -16.65 -1.71 13.90
N SER A 222 -15.40 -1.39 14.28
CA SER A 222 -14.47 -2.40 14.79
C SER A 222 -15.08 -3.15 15.97
N GLY A 223 -15.05 -4.49 15.92
CA GLY A 223 -15.44 -5.35 17.04
C GLY A 223 -16.88 -5.86 17.02
N THR A 224 -17.57 -5.78 15.88
CA THR A 224 -18.91 -6.40 15.72
C THR A 224 -18.87 -7.57 14.75
N ALA A 225 -19.74 -8.57 14.96
CA ALA A 225 -19.84 -9.76 14.09
C ALA A 225 -20.43 -9.47 12.69
N PHE A 226 -20.95 -8.25 12.47
CA PHE A 226 -21.56 -7.80 11.22
C PHE A 226 -20.85 -6.53 10.75
N ASP A 227 -19.56 -6.66 10.45
CA ASP A 227 -18.80 -5.55 9.88
C ASP A 227 -19.31 -5.23 8.48
N ASP A 228 -19.45 -3.94 8.18
CA ASP A 228 -19.73 -3.44 6.84
C ASP A 228 -18.56 -3.80 5.91
N GLU A 229 -18.70 -4.88 5.14
CA GLU A 229 -17.63 -5.47 4.38
C GLU A 229 -18.08 -5.95 2.98
N PHE A 230 -17.11 -5.98 2.07
CA PHE A 230 -17.24 -6.53 0.74
C PHE A 230 -16.21 -7.64 0.55
N PRO A 231 -16.64 -8.91 0.42
CA PRO A 231 -15.74 -10.03 0.17
C PRO A 231 -15.01 -9.89 -1.16
N ILE A 232 -13.68 -10.00 -1.16
CA ILE A 232 -12.83 -9.88 -2.37
C ILE A 232 -13.22 -10.93 -3.42
N ASN A 233 -13.67 -12.12 -2.99
CA ASN A 233 -14.17 -13.17 -3.88
C ASN A 233 -15.34 -12.70 -4.77
N ASN A 234 -16.15 -11.74 -4.31
CA ASN A 234 -17.27 -11.24 -5.09
C ASN A 234 -16.81 -10.50 -6.35
N ILE A 235 -15.60 -9.92 -6.38
CA ILE A 235 -15.03 -9.30 -7.59
C ILE A 235 -14.99 -10.32 -8.73
N TYR A 236 -14.39 -11.48 -8.46
CA TYR A 236 -14.20 -12.54 -9.45
C TYR A 236 -15.52 -13.22 -9.81
N LYS A 237 -16.46 -13.31 -8.86
CA LYS A 237 -17.82 -13.78 -9.12
C LYS A 237 -18.54 -12.85 -10.09
N HIS A 238 -18.58 -11.54 -9.81
CA HIS A 238 -19.33 -10.56 -10.61
C HIS A 238 -18.74 -10.36 -12.00
N LEU A 239 -17.41 -10.36 -12.13
CA LEU A 239 -16.71 -10.18 -13.41
C LEU A 239 -16.36 -11.50 -14.11
N GLY A 240 -16.71 -12.63 -13.49
CA GLY A 240 -16.50 -13.96 -14.05
C GLY A 240 -17.44 -14.25 -15.22
N PRO A 241 -17.13 -15.28 -16.02
CA PRO A 241 -17.87 -15.59 -17.25
C PRO A 241 -19.35 -15.90 -17.03
N GLU A 242 -19.72 -16.41 -15.84
CA GLU A 242 -21.11 -16.71 -15.49
C GLU A 242 -21.96 -15.42 -15.35
N ASN A 243 -21.41 -14.36 -14.73
CA ASN A 243 -22.17 -13.15 -14.41
C ASN A 243 -21.87 -11.97 -15.33
N CYS A 244 -20.70 -11.95 -15.99
CA CYS A 244 -20.33 -10.94 -16.97
C CYS A 244 -19.78 -11.59 -18.27
N PRO A 245 -20.65 -12.21 -19.10
CA PRO A 245 -20.24 -12.83 -20.37
C PRO A 245 -19.57 -11.85 -21.33
N ALA A 246 -19.87 -10.54 -21.22
CA ALA A 246 -19.25 -9.49 -22.03
C ALA A 246 -17.73 -9.38 -21.84
N LEU A 247 -17.20 -9.90 -20.72
CA LEU A 247 -15.78 -9.92 -20.38
C LEU A 247 -15.10 -11.29 -20.56
N LEU A 248 -15.79 -12.27 -21.16
CA LEU A 248 -15.18 -13.55 -21.51
C LEU A 248 -13.98 -13.33 -22.46
N ASP A 249 -12.84 -13.95 -22.15
CA ASP A 249 -11.59 -13.85 -22.92
C ASP A 249 -11.03 -12.41 -23.01
N LYS A 250 -11.37 -11.55 -22.06
CA LYS A 250 -10.88 -10.16 -21.95
C LYS A 250 -10.13 -9.96 -20.63
N PRO A 251 -8.93 -9.36 -20.63
CA PRO A 251 -8.18 -9.11 -19.39
C PRO A 251 -8.96 -8.27 -18.37
N LYS A 252 -8.97 -8.75 -17.13
CA LYS A 252 -9.58 -8.14 -15.95
C LYS A 252 -8.49 -7.86 -14.93
N ILE A 253 -8.03 -6.60 -14.89
CA ILE A 253 -6.88 -6.18 -14.09
C ILE A 253 -7.39 -5.56 -12.80
N ILE A 254 -7.07 -6.17 -11.65
CA ILE A 254 -7.57 -5.76 -10.34
C ILE A 254 -6.42 -5.19 -9.52
N ILE A 255 -6.59 -4.00 -8.94
CA ILE A 255 -5.63 -3.37 -8.03
C ILE A 255 -6.35 -3.09 -6.71
N ILE A 256 -5.88 -3.68 -5.61
CA ILE A 256 -6.48 -3.50 -4.28
C ILE A 256 -5.47 -2.87 -3.34
N GLN A 257 -5.79 -1.67 -2.87
CA GLN A 257 -5.07 -0.96 -1.82
C GLN A 257 -5.86 -1.06 -0.51
N ALA A 258 -5.59 -2.11 0.26
CA ALA A 258 -6.23 -2.40 1.54
C ALA A 258 -5.34 -3.34 2.39
N CYS A 259 -5.42 -3.24 3.71
CA CYS A 259 -4.70 -4.15 4.61
C CYS A 259 -5.24 -5.58 4.52
N ARG A 260 -4.40 -6.57 4.79
CA ARG A 260 -4.75 -7.99 4.83
C ARG A 260 -4.48 -8.48 6.25
N GLY A 261 -5.53 -8.69 7.05
CA GLY A 261 -5.43 -9.13 8.46
C GLY A 261 -5.04 -10.61 8.62
N GLU A 262 -5.11 -11.13 9.86
CA GLU A 262 -4.67 -12.49 10.27
C GLU A 262 -5.56 -13.64 9.77
N ASN A 263 -4.94 -14.78 9.39
CA ASN A 263 -5.55 -15.99 8.82
C ASN A 263 -6.02 -17.04 9.85
N ILE A 264 -7.23 -17.59 9.66
CA ILE A 264 -7.56 -19.01 9.91
C ILE A 264 -8.55 -19.49 8.82
N ASP A 265 -8.14 -20.56 8.12
CA ASP A 265 -8.86 -21.50 7.24
C ASP A 265 -9.06 -21.17 5.74
N ASP A 266 -8.21 -21.86 4.96
CA ASP A 266 -8.31 -22.23 3.55
C ASP A 266 -9.34 -23.35 3.39
N ASP A 267 -10.50 -23.05 2.81
CA ASP A 267 -11.52 -24.07 2.52
C ASP A 267 -11.54 -24.39 1.02
N GLY A 268 -11.13 -25.63 0.73
CA GLY A 268 -10.85 -26.12 -0.61
C GLY A 268 -12.08 -26.56 -1.43
N PHE A 269 -11.76 -26.91 -2.68
CA PHE A 269 -12.51 -27.80 -3.59
C PHE A 269 -13.80 -27.30 -4.29
N ARG A 270 -13.60 -26.67 -5.47
CA ARG A 270 -14.13 -27.14 -6.78
C ARG A 270 -13.54 -26.30 -7.93
N ARG A 271 -12.40 -26.72 -8.49
CA ARG A 271 -11.78 -26.09 -9.67
C ARG A 271 -12.38 -26.65 -10.97
N VAL A 272 -13.57 -26.16 -11.32
CA VAL A 272 -13.88 -25.89 -12.74
C VAL A 272 -13.33 -24.50 -13.02
N HIS A 273 -12.81 -24.20 -14.22
CA HIS A 273 -12.28 -22.88 -14.59
C HIS A 273 -13.36 -21.78 -14.50
N LYS A 274 -13.73 -21.36 -13.29
CA LYS A 274 -14.72 -20.30 -13.01
C LYS A 274 -14.09 -18.91 -13.10
N GLU A 275 -12.78 -18.80 -12.96
CA GLU A 275 -12.03 -17.56 -13.04
C GLU A 275 -11.04 -17.67 -14.22
N LYS A 276 -11.17 -16.78 -15.21
CA LYS A 276 -10.30 -16.72 -16.39
C LYS A 276 -10.01 -15.27 -16.77
N ASP A 277 -8.80 -15.03 -17.25
CA ASP A 277 -8.30 -13.74 -17.73
C ASP A 277 -8.24 -12.65 -16.64
N PHE A 278 -7.97 -13.05 -15.39
CA PHE A 278 -7.73 -12.12 -14.28
C PHE A 278 -6.24 -11.96 -14.00
N ILE A 279 -5.87 -10.78 -13.52
CA ILE A 279 -4.61 -10.56 -12.81
C ILE A 279 -4.85 -9.54 -11.71
N SER A 280 -4.37 -9.83 -10.49
CA SER A 280 -4.58 -8.94 -9.35
C SER A 280 -3.25 -8.50 -8.75
N LEU A 281 -3.17 -7.24 -8.36
CA LEU A 281 -2.08 -6.70 -7.53
C LEU A 281 -2.66 -6.18 -6.21
N LEU A 282 -2.28 -6.85 -5.13
CA LEU A 282 -2.70 -6.52 -3.77
C LEU A 282 -1.58 -5.73 -3.09
N SER A 283 -1.91 -4.68 -2.33
CA SER A 283 -0.93 -3.75 -1.75
C SER A 283 0.06 -4.36 -0.78
N SER A 284 -0.29 -5.49 -0.19
CA SER A 284 0.52 -6.13 0.82
C SER A 284 0.35 -7.66 0.77
N THR A 285 1.33 -8.39 1.30
CA THR A 285 1.18 -9.81 1.60
C THR A 285 0.11 -9.99 2.68
N PRO A 286 -0.47 -11.19 2.84
CA PRO A 286 -1.24 -11.50 4.03
C PRO A 286 -0.49 -11.05 5.30
N ASP A 287 -1.23 -10.60 6.30
CA ASP A 287 -0.70 -10.22 7.62
C ASP A 287 0.18 -8.96 7.64
N THR A 288 0.09 -8.10 6.62
CA THR A 288 0.89 -6.87 6.54
C THR A 288 0.06 -5.63 6.21
N GLU A 289 0.45 -4.53 6.85
CA GLU A 289 -0.15 -3.21 6.68
C GLU A 289 0.18 -2.60 5.31
N SER A 290 -0.73 -1.74 4.83
CA SER A 290 -0.50 -0.96 3.62
C SER A 290 -0.32 0.51 3.96
N TYR A 291 0.88 1.03 3.73
CA TYR A 291 1.32 2.33 4.24
C TYR A 291 0.93 3.50 3.34
N ARG A 292 0.73 4.65 3.98
CA ARG A 292 0.27 5.89 3.36
C ARG A 292 0.99 7.11 3.92
N HIS A 293 1.37 8.02 3.03
CA HIS A 293 1.85 9.34 3.39
C HIS A 293 0.71 10.36 3.26
N LYS A 294 0.52 11.21 4.28
CA LYS A 294 -0.60 12.18 4.30
C LYS A 294 -0.62 13.13 3.10
N MET A 295 0.55 13.56 2.63
CA MET A 295 0.67 14.53 1.52
C MET A 295 0.69 13.89 0.13
N TYR A 296 1.13 12.64 0.02
CA TYR A 296 1.43 12.03 -1.28
C TYR A 296 0.50 10.87 -1.62
N GLY A 297 -0.22 10.31 -0.66
CA GLY A 297 -1.04 9.12 -0.85
C GLY A 297 -0.31 7.83 -0.47
N SER A 298 -0.81 6.68 -0.92
CA SER A 298 -0.25 5.37 -0.59
C SER A 298 0.92 5.00 -1.48
N PHE A 299 1.91 4.32 -0.90
CA PHE A 299 3.11 3.93 -1.64
C PHE A 299 2.77 3.07 -2.86
N LEU A 300 1.84 2.10 -2.73
CA LEU A 300 1.42 1.27 -3.86
C LEU A 300 0.93 2.14 -5.02
N ILE A 301 0.00 3.05 -4.75
CA ILE A 301 -0.62 3.86 -5.81
C ILE A 301 0.41 4.80 -6.43
N GLN A 302 1.31 5.38 -5.65
CA GLN A 302 2.40 6.19 -6.22
C GLN A 302 3.29 5.37 -7.17
N TYR A 303 3.70 4.17 -6.78
CA TYR A 303 4.54 3.32 -7.64
C TYR A 303 3.78 2.77 -8.85
N VAL A 304 2.50 2.41 -8.71
CA VAL A 304 1.65 2.03 -9.84
C VAL A 304 1.61 3.17 -10.85
N VAL A 305 1.34 4.39 -10.40
CA VAL A 305 1.25 5.57 -11.28
C VAL A 305 2.60 5.86 -11.94
N GLU A 306 3.69 5.86 -11.18
CA GLU A 306 5.05 6.07 -11.71
C GLU A 306 5.41 5.05 -12.79
N VAL A 307 5.23 3.76 -12.47
CA VAL A 307 5.63 2.65 -13.34
C VAL A 307 4.76 2.65 -14.59
N PHE A 308 3.44 2.80 -14.46
CA PHE A 308 2.55 2.76 -15.62
C PHE A 308 2.79 3.97 -16.53
N ASN A 309 2.95 5.18 -15.97
CA ASN A 309 3.29 6.36 -16.76
C ASN A 309 4.61 6.19 -17.54
N THR A 310 5.58 5.51 -16.94
CA THR A 310 6.92 5.37 -17.52
C THR A 310 7.01 4.21 -18.52
N TYR A 311 6.29 3.10 -18.27
CA TYR A 311 6.57 1.82 -18.92
C TYR A 311 5.39 1.22 -19.69
N ALA A 312 4.14 1.68 -19.51
CA ALA A 312 2.97 1.07 -20.15
C ALA A 312 2.94 1.16 -21.70
N HIS A 313 3.82 1.98 -22.28
CA HIS A 313 4.01 2.09 -23.72
C HIS A 313 4.81 0.92 -24.34
N LYS A 314 5.51 0.13 -23.52
CA LYS A 314 6.44 -0.91 -23.99
C LYS A 314 6.40 -2.22 -23.20
N ASP A 315 5.99 -2.18 -21.94
CA ASP A 315 5.95 -3.35 -21.06
C ASP A 315 4.50 -3.83 -20.87
N ASP A 316 4.32 -5.14 -20.77
CA ASP A 316 3.03 -5.77 -20.50
C ASP A 316 2.66 -5.71 -19.01
N ILE A 317 1.40 -6.03 -18.69
CA ILE A 317 0.88 -5.92 -17.32
C ILE A 317 1.65 -6.75 -16.27
N GLU A 318 2.17 -7.93 -16.62
CA GLU A 318 2.93 -8.73 -15.66
C GLU A 318 4.26 -8.08 -15.33
N GLU A 319 4.94 -7.53 -16.34
CA GLU A 319 6.19 -6.80 -16.18
C GLU A 319 5.97 -5.48 -15.44
N LEU A 320 4.89 -4.75 -15.74
CA LEU A 320 4.51 -3.55 -14.99
C LEU A 320 4.31 -3.88 -13.49
N PHE A 321 3.55 -4.93 -13.17
CA PHE A 321 3.37 -5.35 -11.77
C PHE A 321 4.69 -5.79 -11.12
N ARG A 322 5.56 -6.52 -11.85
CA ARG A 322 6.89 -6.89 -11.35
C ARG A 322 7.74 -5.66 -11.04
N LYS A 323 7.74 -4.63 -11.91
CA LYS A 323 8.44 -3.38 -11.65
C LYS A 323 7.87 -2.62 -10.47
N VAL A 324 6.54 -2.59 -10.28
CA VAL A 324 5.93 -2.01 -9.08
C VAL A 324 6.42 -2.72 -7.83
N MET A 325 6.42 -4.05 -7.79
CA MET A 325 6.96 -4.82 -6.66
C MET A 325 8.43 -4.50 -6.40
N TYR A 326 9.24 -4.40 -7.47
CA TYR A 326 10.65 -4.06 -7.35
C TYR A 326 10.90 -2.69 -6.68
N ARG A 327 10.03 -1.70 -6.89
CA ARG A 327 10.14 -0.39 -6.20
C ARG A 327 10.05 -0.50 -4.68
N PHE A 328 9.43 -1.55 -4.14
CA PHE A 328 9.35 -1.78 -2.69
C PHE A 328 10.64 -2.38 -2.11
N GLU A 329 11.51 -2.99 -2.92
CA GLU A 329 12.82 -3.46 -2.46
C GLU A 329 13.75 -2.30 -2.05
N ASP A 330 13.56 -1.13 -2.68
CA ASP A 330 14.33 0.08 -2.38
C ASP A 330 13.99 0.67 -1.00
N ILE A 331 12.83 0.33 -0.42
CA ILE A 331 12.32 0.91 0.83
C ILE A 331 12.70 0.02 2.03
N LYS A 332 13.96 0.11 2.46
CA LYS A 332 14.47 -0.68 3.60
C LYS A 332 13.79 -0.42 4.94
N SER A 333 13.00 0.65 5.07
CA SER A 333 12.38 1.07 6.33
C SER A 333 10.90 0.69 6.48
N ILE A 334 10.27 0.11 5.45
CA ILE A 334 8.84 -0.24 5.47
C ILE A 334 8.71 -1.72 5.10
N VAL A 335 8.04 -2.49 5.96
CA VAL A 335 7.70 -3.89 5.68
C VAL A 335 6.38 -3.90 4.91
N GLN A 336 6.46 -3.69 3.60
CA GLN A 336 5.32 -3.82 2.68
C GLN A 336 5.85 -4.39 1.36
N MET A 337 5.20 -5.46 0.87
CA MET A 337 5.49 -6.01 -0.44
C MET A 337 4.16 -6.27 -1.15
N PRO A 338 3.86 -5.58 -2.27
CA PRO A 338 2.72 -5.92 -3.09
C PRO A 338 2.83 -7.35 -3.61
N ASN A 339 1.69 -8.01 -3.75
CA ASN A 339 1.63 -9.40 -4.17
C ASN A 339 0.74 -9.55 -5.41
N LYS A 340 1.27 -10.20 -6.44
CA LYS A 340 0.46 -10.69 -7.57
C LYS A 340 -0.39 -11.86 -7.08
N ASP A 341 -1.69 -11.79 -7.32
CA ASP A 341 -2.65 -12.82 -6.91
C ASP A 341 -3.59 -13.19 -8.08
N ARG A 342 -4.17 -14.40 -8.02
CA ARG A 342 -5.17 -14.96 -8.95
C ARG A 342 -4.90 -14.69 -10.44
N CYS A 343 -3.64 -14.82 -10.87
CA CYS A 343 -3.30 -14.68 -12.27
C CYS A 343 -3.81 -15.88 -13.07
N SER A 344 -4.72 -15.61 -14.01
CA SER A 344 -5.32 -16.55 -14.95
C SER A 344 -5.32 -16.01 -16.38
N LEU A 345 -4.49 -15.00 -16.66
CA LEU A 345 -4.21 -14.54 -18.01
C LEU A 345 -3.52 -15.66 -18.79
N THR A 346 -4.02 -15.94 -19.99
CA THR A 346 -3.39 -16.89 -20.92
C THR A 346 -2.60 -16.21 -22.04
N LYS A 347 -2.63 -14.88 -22.07
CA LYS A 347 -2.08 -14.02 -23.12
C LYS A 347 -1.44 -12.79 -22.49
N THR A 348 -0.46 -12.24 -23.19
CA THR A 348 0.19 -10.99 -22.77
C THR A 348 -0.75 -9.81 -23.00
N PHE A 349 -0.81 -8.87 -22.07
CA PHE A 349 -1.64 -7.67 -22.22
C PHE A 349 -0.81 -6.39 -22.17
N TYR A 350 -0.96 -5.58 -23.22
CA TYR A 350 -0.32 -4.26 -23.37
C TYR A 350 -1.38 -3.15 -23.43
N PHE A 351 -1.05 -1.99 -22.85
CA PHE A 351 -1.98 -0.87 -22.78
C PHE A 351 -2.01 0.01 -24.05
N TYR A 352 -0.91 0.11 -24.80
CA TYR A 352 -0.83 0.95 -26.02
C TYR A 352 -1.34 2.40 -25.83
N PRO A 353 -0.83 3.14 -24.83
CA PRO A 353 -1.27 4.50 -24.54
C PRO A 353 -1.08 5.44 -25.74
N GLY A 354 -2.07 6.29 -25.99
CA GLY A 354 -2.05 7.25 -27.10
C GLY A 354 -2.57 6.75 -28.45
N LEU A 355 -2.83 5.44 -28.59
CA LEU A 355 -3.31 4.83 -29.85
C LEU A 355 -4.83 4.61 -29.86
N ALA A 356 -5.57 5.21 -28.92
CA ALA A 356 -7.02 5.13 -28.88
C ALA A 356 -7.63 5.91 -30.06
N GLY A 357 -8.21 5.20 -31.02
CA GLY A 357 -8.84 5.80 -32.22
C GLY A 357 -8.41 5.20 -33.56
N ILE A 358 -7.57 4.16 -33.57
CA ILE A 358 -7.23 3.36 -34.76
C ILE A 358 -8.16 2.16 -34.89
#